data_AF-A0A3D5HH86-F1
#
_entry.id   AF-A0A3D5HH86-F1
#
_cell.length_a   1.000
_cell.length_b   1.000
_cell.length_c   1.000
_cell.angle_alpha   90.00
_cell.angle_beta   90.00
_cell.angle_gamma   90.00
#
_symmetry.space_group_name_H-M   'P 1'
#
loop_
_entity.id
_entity.type
_entity.pdbx_description
1 polymer ?
#
loop_
_entity_poly.entity_id
_entity_poly.type
_entity_poly.pdbx_seq_one_letter_code
_entity_poly.pdbx_strand_id
1 'polypeptide(L)'
;MLDFSRVWLPFIYLYGLGGILFIAGIVITIKAGSFDLGRLKHKKWMWILLFGFVWYLMMHALMTWAALGTISVYTVPAILLFMVAIFIGTTVALRRKSKT
;
A
#
# COMPACT_ATOMS: atom_id res chain seq x y z
N MET A 1 -6.70 25.37 -16.07
CA MET A 1 -5.87 24.27 -15.52
C MET A 1 -6.39 23.92 -14.14
N LEU A 2 -6.35 22.65 -13.73
CA LEU A 2 -6.62 22.30 -12.33
C LEU A 2 -5.41 22.68 -11.48
N ASP A 3 -5.62 23.47 -10.44
CA ASP A 3 -4.55 23.89 -9.55
C ASP A 3 -4.06 22.73 -8.69
N PHE A 4 -2.77 22.75 -8.33
CA PHE A 4 -2.15 21.75 -7.46
C PHE A 4 -2.94 21.53 -6.16
N SER A 5 -3.45 22.61 -5.58
CA SER A 5 -4.23 22.59 -4.33
C SER A 5 -5.55 21.83 -4.44
N ARG A 6 -6.13 21.69 -5.64
CA ARG A 6 -7.37 20.92 -5.85
C ARG A 6 -7.11 19.45 -6.12
N VAL A 7 -5.91 19.10 -6.59
CA VAL A 7 -5.57 17.75 -7.04
C VAL A 7 -4.68 17.03 -6.03
N TRP A 8 -3.55 17.63 -5.68
CA TRP A 8 -2.50 16.99 -4.91
C TRP A 8 -2.58 17.30 -3.42
N LEU A 9 -3.03 18.48 -3.01
CA LEU A 9 -3.14 18.81 -1.59
C LEU A 9 -4.09 17.86 -0.83
N PRO A 10 -5.28 17.46 -1.35
CA PRO A 10 -6.13 16.48 -0.69
C PRO A 10 -5.49 15.09 -0.64
N PHE A 11 -4.79 14.69 -1.71
CA PHE A 11 -4.06 13.43 -1.77
C PHE A 11 -2.95 13.39 -0.70
N ILE A 12 -2.12 14.43 -0.62
CA ILE A 12 -1.04 14.55 0.36
C ILE A 12 -1.59 14.62 1.78
N TYR A 13 -2.71 15.32 2.00
CA TYR A 13 -3.35 15.34 3.31
C TYR A 13 -3.82 13.94 3.71
N LEU A 14 -4.59 13.27 2.85
CA LEU A 14 -5.15 11.95 3.17
C LEU A 14 -4.06 10.89 3.37
N TYR A 15 -3.10 10.79 2.45
CA TYR A 15 -2.09 9.73 2.47
C TYR A 15 -0.84 10.09 3.26
N GLY A 16 -0.50 11.38 3.37
CA GLY A 16 0.60 11.87 4.20
C GLY A 16 0.21 11.87 5.67
N LEU A 17 -0.81 12.64 6.07
CA LEU A 17 -1.26 12.66 7.47
C LEU A 17 -1.86 11.32 7.86
N GLY A 18 -2.73 10.74 7.03
CA GLY A 18 -3.29 9.41 7.28
C GLY A 18 -2.21 8.31 7.30
N GLY A 19 -1.16 8.44 6.48
CA GLY A 19 0.00 7.53 6.52
C GLY A 19 0.78 7.63 7.83
N ILE A 20 1.00 8.84 8.35
CA ILE A 20 1.64 9.04 9.66
C ILE A 20 0.80 8.38 10.76
N LEU A 21 -0.51 8.62 10.77
CA LEU A 21 -1.42 8.01 11.75
C LEU A 21 -1.47 6.48 11.62
N PHE A 22 -1.45 5.95 10.39
CA PHE A 22 -1.40 4.52 10.12
C PHE A 22 -0.14 3.87 10.68
N ILE A 23 1.04 4.47 10.45
CA ILE A 23 2.31 3.98 11.01
C ILE A 23 2.31 4.10 12.53
N ALA A 24 1.82 5.20 13.09
CA ALA A 24 1.69 5.36 14.53
C ALA A 24 0.79 4.26 15.14
N GLY A 25 -0.34 3.95 14.50
CA GLY A 25 -1.22 2.85 14.90
C GLY A 25 -0.52 1.49 14.86
N ILE A 26 0.28 1.22 13.83
CA ILE A 26 1.10 -0.01 13.75
C ILE A 26 2.09 -0.08 14.93
N VAL A 27 2.82 1.01 15.20
CA VAL A 27 3.80 1.07 16.30
C VAL A 27 3.13 0.83 17.64
N ILE A 28 1.99 1.46 17.91
CA ILE A 28 1.21 1.26 19.14
C ILE A 28 0.76 -0.20 19.26
N THR A 29 0.22 -0.78 18.19
CA THR A 29 -0.29 -2.17 18.20
C THR A 29 0.82 -3.18 18.48
N ILE A 30 2.03 -2.95 17.93
CA ILE A 30 3.20 -3.78 18.22
C ILE A 30 3.62 -3.62 19.68
N LYS A 31 3.73 -2.38 20.18
CA LYS A 31 4.13 -2.09 21.57
C LYS A 31 3.13 -2.61 22.60
N ALA A 32 1.84 -2.62 22.28
CA ALA A 32 0.79 -3.18 23.14
C ALA A 32 0.80 -4.72 23.21
N GLY A 33 1.67 -5.41 22.46
CA GLY A 33 1.76 -6.87 22.44
C GLY A 33 0.65 -7.56 21.64
N SER A 34 -0.32 -6.81 21.13
CA SER A 34 -1.39 -7.35 20.26
C SER A 34 -0.85 -7.85 18.92
N PHE A 35 0.28 -7.28 18.46
CA PHE A 35 0.93 -7.66 17.22
C PHE A 35 2.39 -8.12 17.42
N ASP A 36 2.54 -9.37 17.83
CA ASP A 36 3.85 -10.01 18.02
C ASP A 36 4.56 -10.33 16.70
N LEU A 37 5.57 -9.53 16.33
CA LEU A 37 6.41 -9.75 15.16
C LEU A 37 7.32 -10.99 15.29
N GLY A 38 7.42 -11.67 16.43
CA GLY A 38 8.10 -12.97 16.54
C GLY A 38 7.31 -14.10 15.84
N ARG A 39 5.98 -13.98 15.76
CA ARG A 39 5.10 -15.01 15.18
C ARG A 39 4.98 -14.86 13.67
N LEU A 40 5.25 -15.95 12.94
CA LEU A 40 5.13 -15.99 11.48
C LEU A 40 3.74 -15.58 10.97
N LYS A 41 2.67 -15.97 11.68
CA LYS A 41 1.28 -15.60 11.32
C LYS A 41 1.08 -14.09 11.37
N HIS A 42 1.59 -13.42 12.40
CA HIS A 42 1.49 -11.97 12.53
C HIS A 42 2.36 -11.28 11.50
N LYS A 43 3.61 -11.71 11.27
CA LYS A 43 4.44 -11.18 10.17
C LYS A 43 3.71 -11.22 8.82
N LYS A 44 2.99 -12.30 8.51
CA LYS A 44 2.17 -12.41 7.29
C LYS A 44 1.06 -11.36 7.24
N TRP A 45 0.34 -11.14 8.34
CA TRP A 45 -0.70 -10.11 8.40
C TRP A 45 -0.13 -8.70 8.26
N MET A 46 1.07 -8.42 8.80
CA MET A 46 1.74 -7.13 8.65
C MET A 46 2.11 -6.89 7.19
N TRP A 47 2.64 -7.92 6.53
CA TRP A 47 2.97 -7.87 5.12
C TRP A 47 1.74 -7.57 4.25
N ILE A 48 0.61 -8.24 4.51
CA ILE A 48 -0.67 -7.96 3.83
C ILE A 48 -1.15 -6.53 4.10
N LEU A 49 -1.09 -6.08 5.35
CA LEU A 49 -1.56 -4.76 5.76
C LEU A 49 -0.75 -3.64 5.09
N LEU A 50 0.58 -3.74 5.11
CA LEU A 50 1.47 -2.78 4.46
C LEU A 50 1.28 -2.77 2.94
N PHE A 51 1.17 -3.94 2.32
CA PHE A 51 0.89 -4.03 0.90
C PHE A 51 -0.46 -3.40 0.55
N GLY A 52 -1.51 -3.69 1.30
CA GLY A 52 -2.84 -3.11 1.09
C GLY A 52 -2.83 -1.58 1.15
N PHE A 53 -2.11 -1.00 2.11
CA PHE A 53 -1.95 0.45 2.22
C PHE A 53 -1.25 1.04 0.98
N VAL A 54 -0.10 0.48 0.58
CA VAL A 54 0.66 0.95 -0.59
C VAL A 54 -0.14 0.78 -1.88
N TRP A 55 -0.82 -0.35 -2.05
CA TRP A 55 -1.65 -0.62 -3.22
C TRP A 55 -2.81 0.38 -3.35
N TYR A 56 -3.49 0.70 -2.24
CA TYR A 56 -4.60 1.65 -2.23
C TYR A 56 -4.14 3.10 -2.49
N LEU A 57 -3.00 3.50 -1.93
CA LEU A 57 -2.35 4.79 -2.20
C LEU A 57 -1.97 4.90 -3.68
N MET A 58 -1.33 3.86 -4.24
CA MET A 58 -0.95 3.82 -5.66
C MET A 58 -2.15 3.88 -6.58
N MET A 59 -3.26 3.20 -6.25
CA MET A 59 -4.50 3.29 -7.02
C MET A 59 -4.98 4.73 -7.14
N HIS A 60 -4.99 5.50 -6.05
CA HIS A 60 -5.40 6.90 -6.08
C HIS A 60 -4.44 7.79 -6.86
N ALA A 61 -3.13 7.57 -6.71
CA ALA A 61 -2.12 8.33 -7.45
C ALA A 61 -2.26 8.11 -8.97
N LEU A 62 -2.40 6.84 -9.38
CA LEU A 62 -2.57 6.44 -10.77
C LEU A 62 -3.88 6.98 -11.36
N MET A 63 -4.99 6.88 -10.63
CA MET A 63 -6.27 7.47 -11.08
C MET A 63 -6.18 8.99 -11.21
N THR A 64 -5.44 9.66 -10.32
CA THR A 64 -5.21 11.11 -10.40
C THR A 64 -4.42 11.46 -11.67
N TRP A 65 -3.33 10.76 -11.96
CA TRP A 65 -2.58 10.95 -13.21
C TRP A 65 -3.40 10.63 -14.46
N ALA A 66 -4.27 9.61 -14.41
CA ALA A 66 -5.16 9.27 -15.52
C ALA A 66 -6.21 10.38 -15.75
N ALA A 67 -6.78 10.93 -14.68
CA ALA A 67 -7.73 12.04 -14.74
C ALA A 67 -7.08 13.34 -15.26
N LEU A 68 -5.79 13.55 -14.99
CA LEU A 68 -5.00 14.65 -15.55
C LEU A 68 -4.58 14.43 -17.02
N GLY A 69 -4.89 13.26 -17.60
CA GLY A 69 -4.47 12.90 -18.96
C GLY A 69 -2.98 12.62 -19.11
N THR A 70 -2.25 12.46 -18.00
CA THR A 70 -0.80 12.18 -18.00
C THR A 70 -0.52 10.73 -18.41
N ILE A 71 -1.41 9.80 -18.07
CA ILE A 71 -1.33 8.39 -18.42
C ILE A 71 -2.66 7.91 -19.00
N SER A 72 -2.64 6.84 -19.80
CA SER A 72 -3.88 6.22 -20.28
C SER A 72 -4.63 5.55 -19.13
N VAL A 73 -5.97 5.62 -19.13
CA VAL A 73 -6.81 4.98 -18.10
C VAL A 73 -6.54 3.48 -17.97
N TYR A 74 -6.15 2.81 -19.07
CA TYR A 74 -5.81 1.38 -19.07
C TYR A 74 -4.50 1.06 -18.33
N THR A 75 -3.62 2.04 -18.14
CA THR A 75 -2.38 1.84 -17.36
C THR A 75 -2.66 1.62 -15.87
N VAL A 76 -3.76 2.16 -15.35
CA VAL A 76 -4.16 2.02 -13.94
C VAL A 76 -4.38 0.54 -13.58
N PRO A 77 -5.32 -0.21 -14.20
CA PRO A 77 -5.51 -1.62 -13.87
C PRO A 77 -4.28 -2.46 -14.22
N ALA A 78 -3.54 -2.14 -15.28
CA ALA A 78 -2.33 -2.88 -15.66
C ALA A 78 -1.28 -2.85 -14.54
N ILE A 79 -0.97 -1.67 -13.99
CA ILE A 79 -0.01 -1.51 -12.89
C ILE A 79 -0.53 -2.18 -11.61
N LEU A 80 -1.81 -1.99 -11.27
CA LEU A 80 -2.38 -2.57 -10.05
C LEU A 80 -2.39 -4.09 -10.07
N LEU A 81 -2.69 -4.72 -11.22
CA LEU A 81 -2.62 -6.17 -11.39
C LEU A 81 -1.18 -6.67 -11.34
N PHE A 82 -0.25 -5.94 -11.95
CA PHE A 82 1.17 -6.28 -11.89
C PHE A 82 1.69 -6.25 -10.44
N MET A 83 1.32 -5.25 -9.65
CA MET A 83 1.64 -5.18 -8.22
C MET A 83 1.07 -6.38 -7.45
N VAL A 84 -0.16 -6.80 -7.74
CA VAL A 84 -0.77 -8.00 -7.14
C VAL A 84 -0.01 -9.27 -7.54
N ALA A 85 0.39 -9.41 -8.80
CA ALA A 85 1.18 -10.54 -9.26
C ALA A 85 2.55 -10.62 -8.53
N ILE A 86 3.24 -9.49 -8.37
CA ILE A 86 4.47 -9.40 -7.57
C ILE A 86 4.21 -9.79 -6.12
N PHE A 87 3.13 -9.28 -5.51
CA PHE A 87 2.79 -9.58 -4.13
C PHE A 87 2.53 -11.07 -3.91
N ILE A 88 1.80 -11.71 -4.82
CA ILE A 88 1.55 -13.15 -4.78
C ILE A 88 2.86 -13.91 -4.95
N GLY A 89 3.67 -13.56 -5.96
CA GLY A 89 4.96 -14.19 -6.24
C GLY A 89 5.91 -14.15 -5.04
N THR A 90 6.08 -12.97 -4.43
CA THR A 90 6.91 -12.78 -3.24
C THR A 90 6.36 -13.55 -2.03
N THR A 91 5.05 -13.53 -1.81
CA THR A 91 4.40 -14.28 -0.73
C THR A 91 4.59 -15.79 -0.88
N VAL A 92 4.48 -16.32 -2.10
CA VAL A 92 4.72 -17.74 -2.41
C VAL A 92 6.20 -18.11 -2.24
N ALA A 93 7.12 -17.27 -2.73
CA ALA A 93 8.55 -17.49 -2.60
C ALA A 93 8.99 -17.53 -1.12
N LEU A 94 8.53 -16.57 -0.32
CA LEU A 94 8.79 -16.54 1.13
C LEU A 94 8.24 -17.78 1.85
N ARG A 95 7.08 -18.28 1.42
CA ARG A 95 6.51 -19.54 1.96
C ARG A 95 7.36 -20.77 1.62
N ARG A 96 7.95 -20.83 0.42
CA ARG A 96 8.84 -21.94 0.02
C ARG A 96 10.13 -21.94 0.84
N LYS A 97 10.77 -20.79 1.02
CA LYS A 97 12.01 -20.65 1.80
C LYS A 97 11.83 -21.01 3.28
N SER A 98 10.63 -20.83 3.84
CA SER A 98 10.33 -21.24 5.22
C SER A 98 10.17 -22.75 5.42
N LYS A 99 10.06 -23.54 4.35
CA LYS A 99 9.89 -25.02 4.41
C LYS A 99 11.16 -25.81 4.07
N THR A 100 12.21 -25.12 3.65
CA THR A 100 13.54 -25.69 3.34
C THR A 100 14.47 -25.38 4.48
#